data_AF-A0AAD6B4X8-F1
#
_entry.id   AF-A0AAD6B4X8-F1
#
_cell.length_a   1.000
_cell.length_b   1.000
_cell.length_c   1.000
_cell.angle_alpha   90.00
_cell.angle_beta   90.00
_cell.angle_gamma   90.00
#
_symmetry.space_group_name_H-M   'P 1'
#
loop_
_entity.id
_entity.type
_entity.pdbx_description
1 polymer ?
#
loop_
_entity_poly.entity_id
_entity_poly.type
_entity_poly.pdbx_seq_one_letter_code
_entity_poly.pdbx_strand_id
1 'polypeptide(L)'
;MPPKTRSRVSKRTADSGKVNEDEMVGGKKKAAASVEPLKTKESSEPPQYCRWLMKSEPESRFEKEIDLKFGIEELKALPDQTGCWDGVRNYQARNFMRQMKDGQLAFFYHSNCKEPGIAGIMKIVKEAYVDHTQFDKKDIHFDANSKADNPKWSMVDVQYQRMVKRYIPLSELKKYHLQHRAKGGPLKDVGLFTRARLSVQPLTTEEFEFILTLEDKEPL
;
A
#
# COMPACT_ATOMS: atom_id res chain seq x y z
N MET A 1 14.75 -41.14 -31.62
CA MET A 1 13.50 -41.85 -31.98
C MET A 1 12.42 -41.52 -30.96
N PRO A 2 11.28 -40.92 -31.36
CA PRO A 2 10.13 -40.77 -30.46
C PRO A 2 8.99 -41.75 -30.86
N PRO A 3 8.23 -42.32 -29.93
CA PRO A 3 6.87 -42.79 -30.22
C PRO A 3 5.87 -41.70 -29.80
N LYS A 4 5.21 -41.01 -30.74
CA LYS A 4 3.90 -41.34 -31.34
C LYS A 4 2.74 -41.52 -30.34
N THR A 5 2.03 -40.40 -30.14
CA THR A 5 0.57 -40.20 -30.16
C THR A 5 -0.38 -41.34 -29.77
N ARG A 6 -1.34 -41.02 -28.89
CA ARG A 6 -2.77 -41.33 -29.10
C ARG A 6 -3.68 -40.30 -28.42
N SER A 7 -4.42 -39.60 -29.27
CA SER A 7 -5.64 -38.84 -29.01
C SER A 7 -6.82 -39.75 -28.67
N ARG A 8 -7.75 -39.28 -27.82
CA ARG A 8 -9.11 -39.83 -27.75
C ARG A 8 -10.15 -38.71 -27.53
N VAL A 9 -11.06 -38.64 -28.49
CA VAL A 9 -12.28 -37.83 -28.53
C VAL A 9 -13.45 -38.68 -28.02
N SER A 10 -14.41 -38.08 -27.31
CA SER A 10 -15.86 -38.31 -27.51
C SER A 10 -16.70 -37.36 -26.64
N LYS A 11 -17.52 -36.51 -27.29
CA LYS A 11 -19.01 -36.43 -27.27
C LYS A 11 -19.62 -36.10 -25.91
N ARG A 12 -20.62 -35.24 -25.73
CA ARG A 12 -21.77 -34.66 -26.50
C ARG A 12 -22.33 -33.56 -25.54
N THR A 13 -23.14 -32.55 -25.87
CA THR A 13 -24.25 -32.38 -26.81
C THR A 13 -24.58 -30.87 -26.83
N ALA A 14 -25.02 -30.37 -27.98
CA ALA A 14 -25.67 -29.08 -28.13
C ALA A 14 -27.15 -29.16 -27.69
N ASP A 15 -27.77 -28.03 -27.34
CA ASP A 15 -29.06 -27.68 -27.93
C ASP A 15 -29.30 -26.16 -27.90
N SER A 16 -29.96 -25.69 -28.94
CA SER A 16 -30.17 -24.29 -29.30
C SER A 16 -31.63 -24.09 -29.68
N GLY A 17 -32.25 -23.08 -29.06
CA GLY A 17 -33.28 -22.23 -29.67
C GLY A 17 -34.71 -22.79 -29.77
N LYS A 18 -35.68 -21.96 -29.35
CA LYS A 18 -36.78 -21.56 -30.25
C LYS A 18 -37.54 -20.35 -29.72
N VAL A 19 -37.70 -19.40 -30.64
CA VAL A 19 -38.64 -18.28 -30.67
C VAL A 19 -40.03 -18.83 -30.95
N ASN A 20 -41.07 -18.20 -30.38
CA ASN A 20 -42.41 -18.17 -30.97
C ASN A 20 -43.05 -16.81 -30.64
N GLU A 21 -43.49 -16.11 -31.68
CA GLU A 21 -44.51 -15.06 -31.64
C GLU A 21 -45.89 -15.72 -31.60
N ASP A 22 -46.85 -15.14 -30.86
CA ASP A 22 -48.25 -15.02 -31.30
C ASP A 22 -49.06 -14.07 -30.39
N GLU A 23 -49.67 -13.09 -31.07
CA GLU A 23 -50.94 -12.37 -30.89
C GLU A 23 -51.48 -11.77 -29.58
N MET A 24 -52.21 -10.65 -29.82
CA MET A 24 -52.90 -9.71 -28.95
C MET A 24 -54.00 -10.31 -28.04
N VAL A 25 -54.30 -9.62 -26.91
CA VAL A 25 -55.61 -8.96 -26.63
C VAL A 25 -55.60 -8.28 -25.25
N GLY A 26 -55.96 -6.99 -25.24
CA GLY A 26 -56.90 -6.34 -24.32
C GLY A 26 -56.66 -6.35 -22.79
N GLY A 27 -56.43 -5.16 -22.22
CA GLY A 27 -56.66 -4.94 -20.78
C GLY A 27 -56.15 -3.62 -20.22
N LYS A 28 -56.97 -2.58 -20.25
CA LYS A 28 -56.74 -1.32 -19.51
C LYS A 28 -56.68 -1.61 -18.00
N LYS A 29 -55.55 -1.33 -17.35
CA LYS A 29 -55.51 -0.97 -15.92
C LYS A 29 -54.52 0.16 -15.70
N LYS A 30 -55.03 1.29 -15.19
CA LYS A 30 -54.24 2.36 -14.59
C LYS A 30 -53.56 1.80 -13.33
N ALA A 31 -52.25 1.91 -13.25
CA ALA A 31 -51.51 1.79 -12.00
C ALA A 31 -50.53 2.96 -11.94
N ALA A 32 -50.65 3.75 -10.88
CA ALA A 32 -49.74 4.85 -10.57
C ALA A 32 -48.32 4.29 -10.39
N ALA A 33 -47.37 4.78 -11.18
CA ALA A 33 -45.97 4.44 -11.02
C ALA A 33 -45.43 5.19 -9.80
N SER A 34 -45.27 4.45 -8.70
CA SER A 34 -44.43 4.82 -7.57
C SER A 34 -43.00 5.02 -8.07
N VAL A 35 -42.49 6.23 -7.91
CA VAL A 35 -41.08 6.55 -8.19
C VAL A 35 -40.25 5.93 -7.07
N GLU A 36 -39.68 4.75 -7.33
CA GLU A 36 -38.63 4.21 -6.46
C GLU A 36 -37.36 5.07 -6.63
N PRO A 37 -36.70 5.50 -5.55
CA PRO A 37 -35.47 6.26 -5.67
C PRO A 37 -34.37 5.33 -6.19
N LEU A 38 -33.71 5.75 -7.27
CA LEU A 38 -32.48 5.13 -7.74
C LEU A 38 -31.48 5.07 -6.58
N LYS A 39 -31.24 3.88 -6.05
CA LYS A 39 -30.05 3.58 -5.27
C LYS A 39 -28.86 3.73 -6.21
N THR A 40 -28.14 4.82 -6.08
CA THR A 40 -26.79 4.97 -6.61
C THR A 40 -25.98 3.81 -6.04
N LYS A 41 -25.62 2.83 -6.88
CA LYS A 41 -24.58 1.87 -6.54
C LYS A 41 -23.29 2.68 -6.45
N GLU A 42 -22.88 3.06 -5.25
CA GLU A 42 -21.47 3.36 -4.99
C GLU A 42 -20.69 2.14 -5.46
N SER A 43 -19.95 2.31 -6.55
CA SER A 43 -18.95 1.34 -6.99
C SER A 43 -17.99 1.15 -5.83
N SER A 44 -18.04 -0.04 -5.23
CA SER A 44 -17.18 -0.47 -4.13
C SER A 44 -15.76 -0.75 -4.65
N GLU A 45 -15.16 0.21 -5.33
CA GLU A 45 -13.74 0.15 -5.64
C GLU A 45 -12.98 0.40 -4.33
N PRO A 46 -11.95 -0.41 -4.03
CA PRO A 46 -11.13 -0.17 -2.86
C PRO A 46 -10.52 1.24 -2.99
N PRO A 47 -10.43 2.01 -1.89
CA PRO A 47 -9.87 3.35 -1.93
C PRO A 47 -8.47 3.32 -2.55
N GLN A 48 -8.29 4.06 -3.64
CA GLN A 48 -7.00 4.15 -4.31
C GLN A 48 -6.11 5.12 -3.52
N TYR A 49 -5.11 4.57 -2.83
CA TYR A 49 -4.14 5.37 -2.11
C TYR A 49 -3.02 5.84 -3.04
N CYS A 50 -2.66 7.12 -2.94
CA CYS A 50 -1.58 7.74 -3.72
C CYS A 50 -0.47 8.36 -2.87
N ARG A 51 -0.59 8.24 -1.54
CA ARG A 51 0.34 8.76 -0.53
C ARG A 51 0.65 7.67 0.48
N TRP A 52 1.88 7.64 0.97
CA TRP A 52 2.38 6.56 1.81
C TRP A 52 3.18 7.07 3.02
N LEU A 53 3.34 6.22 4.02
CA LEU A 53 4.32 6.37 5.10
C LEU A 53 5.09 5.06 5.22
N MET A 54 6.41 5.14 5.24
CA MET A 54 7.29 3.97 5.28
C MET A 54 8.31 4.13 6.40
N LYS A 55 8.37 3.13 7.29
CA LYS A 55 9.18 3.16 8.51
C LYS A 55 10.54 2.51 8.28
N SER A 56 11.59 3.19 8.73
CA SER A 56 12.96 2.68 8.78
C SER A 56 13.63 3.06 10.10
N GLU A 57 14.73 2.40 10.47
CA GLU A 57 15.43 2.60 11.74
C GLU A 57 16.70 3.45 11.51
N PRO A 58 16.81 4.68 12.04
CA PRO A 58 17.98 5.54 11.78
C PRO A 58 19.16 5.28 12.74
N GLU A 59 18.93 4.58 13.84
CA GLU A 59 19.96 4.25 14.84
C GLU A 59 20.42 2.80 14.65
N SER A 60 21.67 2.52 15.01
CA SER A 60 22.22 1.16 14.88
C SER A 60 21.48 0.17 15.76
N ARG A 61 21.05 -0.92 15.13
CA ARG A 61 20.46 -2.09 15.79
C ARG A 61 20.91 -3.33 15.06
N PHE A 62 21.61 -4.20 15.78
CA PHE A 62 22.10 -5.44 15.22
C PHE A 62 21.08 -6.56 15.36
N GLU A 63 20.84 -7.29 14.28
CA GLU A 63 20.09 -8.53 14.26
C GLU A 63 20.89 -9.57 13.48
N LYS A 64 21.17 -10.73 14.08
CA LYS A 64 22.08 -11.75 13.50
C LYS A 64 23.40 -11.15 12.98
N GLU A 65 24.01 -10.25 13.76
CA GLU A 65 25.28 -9.57 13.45
C GLU A 65 25.23 -8.56 12.28
N ILE A 66 24.05 -8.30 11.72
CA ILE A 66 23.83 -7.31 10.65
C ILE A 66 23.21 -6.05 11.27
N ASP A 67 23.81 -4.88 10.99
CA ASP A 67 23.23 -3.60 11.39
C ASP A 67 22.08 -3.22 10.46
N LEU A 68 20.92 -2.91 11.04
CA LEU A 68 19.70 -2.53 10.32
C LEU A 68 19.53 -1.02 10.18
N LYS A 69 20.55 -0.26 10.55
CA LYS A 69 20.58 1.18 10.42
C LYS A 69 20.36 1.61 8.97
N PHE A 70 19.25 2.28 8.73
CA PHE A 70 18.95 2.97 7.49
C PHE A 70 18.08 4.19 7.76
N GLY A 71 18.72 5.35 7.98
CA GLY A 71 18.07 6.64 8.10
C GLY A 71 17.89 7.33 6.75
N ILE A 72 17.35 8.55 6.79
CA ILE A 72 17.10 9.32 5.56
C ILE A 72 18.40 9.87 4.97
N GLU A 73 19.40 10.14 5.81
CA GLU A 73 20.72 10.58 5.36
C GLU A 73 21.46 9.45 4.63
N GLU A 74 21.30 8.20 5.06
CA GLU A 74 21.81 7.04 4.32
C GLU A 74 21.17 6.92 2.94
N LEU A 75 19.84 7.07 2.82
CA LEU A 75 19.16 7.12 1.51
C LEU A 75 19.69 8.25 0.62
N LYS A 76 19.89 9.45 1.20
CA LYS A 76 20.38 10.63 0.50
C LYS A 76 21.82 10.47 0.00
N ALA A 77 22.62 9.64 0.67
CA ALA A 77 24.01 9.33 0.33
C ALA A 77 24.16 8.23 -0.74
N LEU A 78 23.10 7.48 -1.05
CA LEU A 78 23.12 6.47 -2.10
C LEU A 78 23.31 7.09 -3.50
N PRO A 79 23.84 6.33 -4.47
CA PRO A 79 23.83 6.72 -5.88
C PRO A 79 22.42 7.12 -6.34
N ASP A 80 22.31 8.24 -7.06
CA ASP A 80 21.04 8.86 -7.48
C ASP A 80 20.03 9.07 -6.34
N GLN A 81 20.51 9.07 -5.10
CA GLN A 81 19.73 9.15 -3.87
C GLN A 81 18.60 8.12 -3.84
N THR A 82 18.85 6.94 -4.44
CA THR A 82 17.86 5.90 -4.70
C THR A 82 18.27 4.60 -4.05
N GLY A 83 17.32 3.92 -3.41
CA GLY A 83 17.53 2.62 -2.78
C GLY A 83 16.31 1.72 -2.88
N CYS A 84 16.54 0.40 -2.84
CA CYS A 84 15.46 -0.57 -2.72
C CYS A 84 14.93 -0.59 -1.28
N TRP A 85 13.61 -0.69 -1.13
CA TRP A 85 12.94 -0.79 0.17
C TRP A 85 12.62 -2.25 0.50
N ASP A 86 13.66 -3.00 0.84
CA ASP A 86 13.60 -4.44 1.08
C ASP A 86 13.14 -4.78 2.52
N GLY A 87 13.21 -6.07 2.89
CA GLY A 87 13.08 -6.51 4.27
C GLY A 87 11.65 -6.51 4.83
N VAL A 88 10.64 -6.08 4.06
CA VAL A 88 9.24 -6.13 4.50
C VAL A 88 8.75 -7.57 4.55
N ARG A 89 8.43 -8.05 5.76
CA ARG A 89 7.91 -9.41 6.03
C ARG A 89 6.50 -9.43 6.63
N ASN A 90 5.73 -8.36 6.40
CA ASN A 90 4.32 -8.27 6.76
C ASN A 90 3.44 -8.33 5.50
N TYR A 91 2.48 -9.27 5.44
CA TYR A 91 1.63 -9.47 4.26
C TYR A 91 0.81 -8.24 3.88
N GLN A 92 0.30 -7.49 4.85
CA GLN A 92 -0.47 -6.29 4.59
C GLN A 92 0.43 -5.17 4.05
N ALA A 93 1.60 -4.95 4.66
CA ALA A 93 2.59 -3.98 4.19
C ALA A 93 3.06 -4.29 2.75
N ARG A 94 3.33 -5.58 2.46
CA ARG A 94 3.63 -6.05 1.11
C ARG A 94 2.53 -5.73 0.12
N ASN A 95 1.27 -5.99 0.49
CA ASN A 95 0.14 -5.72 -0.39
C ASN A 95 -0.01 -4.22 -0.68
N PHE A 96 0.32 -3.35 0.27
CA PHE A 96 0.39 -1.91 0.03
C PHE A 96 1.52 -1.52 -0.91
N MET A 97 2.72 -2.09 -0.75
CA MET A 97 3.81 -1.85 -1.70
C MET A 97 3.45 -2.27 -3.13
N ARG A 98 2.73 -3.38 -3.29
CA ARG A 98 2.23 -3.82 -4.61
C ARG A 98 1.20 -2.89 -5.25
N GLN A 99 0.61 -1.97 -4.48
CA GLN A 99 -0.31 -0.94 -4.99
C GLN A 99 0.40 0.37 -5.32
N MET A 100 1.65 0.55 -4.89
CA MET A 100 2.42 1.76 -5.16
C MET A 100 2.66 1.93 -6.67
N LYS A 101 2.58 3.19 -7.11
CA LYS A 101 2.83 3.61 -8.49
C LYS A 101 4.02 4.54 -8.57
N ASP A 102 4.72 4.49 -9.70
CA ASP A 102 5.81 5.41 -10.00
C ASP A 102 5.34 6.87 -9.84
N GLY A 103 6.19 7.69 -9.23
CA GLY A 103 5.90 9.09 -8.95
C GLY A 103 5.09 9.37 -7.68
N GLN A 104 4.51 8.36 -7.02
CA GLN A 104 3.80 8.55 -5.76
C GLN A 104 4.77 8.93 -4.63
N LEU A 105 4.27 9.72 -3.67
CA LEU A 105 5.09 10.22 -2.55
C LEU A 105 4.89 9.39 -1.30
N ALA A 106 5.96 9.26 -0.53
CA ALA A 106 5.97 8.62 0.77
C ALA A 106 6.70 9.50 1.80
N PHE A 107 6.19 9.54 3.03
CA PHE A 107 6.98 10.02 4.16
C PHE A 107 8.00 8.96 4.58
N PHE A 108 9.25 9.39 4.74
CA PHE A 108 10.30 8.61 5.39
C PHE A 108 10.15 8.79 6.91
N TYR A 109 9.73 7.74 7.60
CA TYR A 109 9.48 7.77 9.04
C TYR A 109 10.61 7.05 9.79
N HIS A 110 11.25 7.75 10.72
CA HIS A 110 12.21 7.19 11.66
C HIS A 110 11.49 6.49 12.80
N SER A 111 11.74 5.19 12.91
CA SER A 111 11.17 4.30 13.92
C SER A 111 12.25 3.67 14.79
N ASN A 112 11.86 3.16 15.95
CA ASN A 112 12.75 2.47 16.89
C ASN A 112 14.04 3.24 17.25
N CYS A 113 13.93 4.56 17.38
CA CYS A 113 15.01 5.47 17.77
C CYS A 113 14.57 6.33 18.96
N LYS A 114 15.48 7.11 19.53
CA LYS A 114 15.19 8.01 20.66
C LYS A 114 14.12 9.04 20.32
N GLU A 115 14.18 9.57 19.10
CA GLU A 115 13.28 10.61 18.60
C GLU A 115 12.53 10.12 17.36
N PRO A 116 11.47 9.29 17.50
CA PRO A 116 10.73 8.79 16.35
C PRO A 116 9.85 9.88 15.73
N GLY A 117 9.68 9.85 14.41
CA GLY A 117 9.01 10.93 13.68
C GLY A 117 9.23 10.89 12.17
N ILE A 118 8.70 11.90 11.48
CA ILE A 118 8.85 12.06 10.03
C ILE A 118 10.09 12.92 9.77
N ALA A 119 11.04 12.34 9.02
CA ALA A 119 12.32 12.97 8.71
C ALA A 119 12.34 13.66 7.34
N GLY A 120 11.53 13.19 6.39
CA GLY A 120 11.47 13.76 5.06
C GLY A 120 10.50 13.04 4.13
N ILE A 121 10.64 13.37 2.85
CA ILE A 121 9.79 12.88 1.77
C ILE A 121 10.66 12.17 0.75
N MET A 122 10.14 11.07 0.23
CA MET A 122 10.71 10.31 -0.87
C MET A 122 9.62 10.01 -1.90
N LYS A 123 10.04 9.56 -3.08
CA LYS A 123 9.17 9.22 -4.21
C LYS A 123 9.41 7.78 -4.62
N ILE A 124 8.36 7.06 -4.98
CA ILE A 124 8.49 5.74 -5.61
C ILE A 124 9.04 5.94 -7.02
N VAL A 125 10.13 5.27 -7.36
CA VAL A 125 10.77 5.32 -8.70
C VAL A 125 10.77 3.98 -9.43
N LYS A 126 10.31 2.92 -8.75
CA LYS A 126 10.06 1.60 -9.34
C LYS A 126 8.93 0.90 -8.61
N GLU A 127 7.92 0.47 -9.36
CA GLU A 127 6.82 -0.33 -8.83
C GLU A 127 7.30 -1.67 -8.26
N ALA A 128 6.42 -2.34 -7.51
CA ALA A 128 6.78 -3.53 -6.76
C ALA A 128 7.39 -4.64 -7.64
N TYR A 129 8.53 -5.15 -7.21
CA TYR A 129 9.22 -6.29 -7.79
C TYR A 129 9.64 -7.27 -6.69
N VAL A 130 10.25 -8.38 -7.08
CA VAL A 130 10.67 -9.44 -6.14
C VAL A 130 11.76 -8.90 -5.21
N ASP A 131 11.56 -9.06 -3.91
CA ASP A 131 12.61 -8.77 -2.92
C ASP A 131 13.69 -9.86 -2.97
N HIS A 132 14.91 -9.53 -3.38
CA HIS A 132 15.96 -10.55 -3.50
C HIS A 132 16.48 -11.04 -2.15
N THR A 133 16.34 -10.27 -1.05
CA THR A 133 16.86 -10.65 0.27
C THR A 133 16.13 -11.83 0.87
N GLN A 134 14.89 -12.11 0.41
CA GLN A 134 14.13 -13.27 0.86
C GLN A 134 14.79 -14.61 0.52
N PHE A 135 15.73 -14.64 -0.43
CA PHE A 135 16.41 -15.87 -0.88
C PHE A 135 17.84 -16.02 -0.34
N ASP A 136 18.43 -14.96 0.22
CA ASP A 136 19.79 -15.01 0.75
C ASP A 136 19.80 -15.53 2.19
N LYS A 137 20.40 -16.70 2.42
CA LYS A 137 20.49 -17.33 3.75
C LYS A 137 21.29 -16.52 4.77
N LYS A 138 22.15 -15.61 4.31
CA LYS A 138 22.94 -14.73 5.17
C LYS A 138 22.18 -13.48 5.57
N ASP A 139 21.15 -13.11 4.81
CA ASP A 139 20.33 -11.95 5.09
C ASP A 139 19.42 -12.19 6.30
N ILE A 140 19.20 -11.15 7.10
CA ILE A 140 18.34 -11.26 8.28
C ILE A 140 16.89 -11.59 7.92
N HIS A 141 16.45 -11.18 6.73
CA HIS A 141 15.12 -11.29 6.18
C HIS A 141 14.94 -12.51 5.27
N PHE A 142 15.87 -13.47 5.29
CA PHE A 142 15.72 -14.76 4.62
C PHE A 142 14.38 -15.44 4.98
N ASP A 143 13.66 -15.96 3.98
CA ASP A 143 12.46 -16.76 4.18
C ASP A 143 12.62 -18.13 3.50
N ALA A 144 12.93 -19.15 4.29
CA ALA A 144 13.09 -20.53 3.82
C ALA A 144 11.87 -21.10 3.08
N ASN A 145 10.69 -20.51 3.27
CA ASN A 145 9.45 -20.92 2.65
C ASN A 145 9.11 -20.10 1.40
N SER A 146 9.90 -19.09 1.04
CA SER A 146 9.73 -18.37 -0.22
C SER A 146 10.47 -19.07 -1.35
N LYS A 147 9.80 -19.27 -2.47
CA LYS A 147 10.33 -20.00 -3.63
C LYS A 147 10.52 -19.05 -4.81
N ALA A 148 11.56 -19.29 -5.62
CA ALA A 148 11.89 -18.43 -6.75
C ALA A 148 10.80 -18.40 -7.84
N ASP A 149 10.03 -19.48 -7.99
CA ASP A 149 8.92 -19.59 -8.93
C ASP A 149 7.64 -18.87 -8.45
N ASN A 150 7.51 -18.64 -7.14
CA ASN A 150 6.40 -17.91 -6.55
C ASN A 150 6.86 -17.09 -5.31
N PRO A 151 7.60 -15.98 -5.54
CA PRO A 151 8.16 -15.17 -4.47
C PRO A 151 7.08 -14.56 -3.59
N LYS A 152 7.22 -14.74 -2.29
CA LYS A 152 6.27 -14.20 -1.31
C LYS A 152 6.40 -12.70 -1.12
N TRP A 153 7.62 -12.19 -1.09
CA TRP A 153 7.94 -10.83 -0.69
C TRP A 153 8.26 -9.96 -1.89
N SER A 154 7.90 -8.70 -1.77
CA SER A 154 8.09 -7.69 -2.80
C SER A 154 8.73 -6.47 -2.16
N MET A 155 9.46 -5.70 -2.96
CA MET A 155 10.02 -4.41 -2.59
C MET A 155 9.80 -3.40 -3.72
N VAL A 156 10.04 -2.13 -3.45
CA VAL A 156 9.98 -1.01 -4.41
C VAL A 156 11.32 -0.27 -4.39
N ASP A 157 11.59 0.55 -5.39
CA ASP A 157 12.70 1.51 -5.29
C ASP A 157 12.14 2.89 -4.93
N VAL A 158 12.82 3.55 -3.99
CA VAL A 158 12.47 4.90 -3.54
C VAL A 158 13.64 5.84 -3.79
N GLN A 159 13.32 7.07 -4.14
CA GLN A 159 14.28 8.14 -4.32
C GLN A 159 14.00 9.27 -3.34
N TYR A 160 15.04 9.73 -2.65
CA TYR A 160 15.00 10.93 -1.82
C TYR A 160 14.41 12.12 -2.60
N GLN A 161 13.60 12.95 -1.95
CA GLN A 161 13.11 14.21 -2.54
C GLN A 161 13.60 15.40 -1.73
N ARG A 162 13.24 15.46 -0.44
CA ARG A 162 13.63 16.53 0.47
C ARG A 162 13.45 16.14 1.92
N MET A 163 14.14 16.84 2.82
CA MET A 163 13.78 16.87 4.24
C MET A 163 12.46 17.62 4.43
N VAL A 164 11.77 17.35 5.54
CA VAL A 164 10.73 18.25 6.05
C VAL A 164 11.40 19.55 6.56
N LYS A 165 10.72 20.70 6.47
CA LYS A 165 11.28 22.00 6.92
C LYS A 165 11.68 21.98 8.40
N ARG A 166 10.95 21.21 9.20
CA ARG A 166 11.29 20.83 10.57
C ARG A 166 10.91 19.37 10.80
N TYR A 167 11.66 18.68 11.64
CA TYR A 167 11.32 17.32 12.06
C TYR A 167 9.92 17.31 12.68
N ILE A 168 9.11 16.28 12.36
CA ILE A 168 7.75 16.13 12.89
C ILE A 168 7.72 14.93 13.84
N PRO A 169 7.84 15.13 15.17
CA PRO A 169 7.93 14.04 16.13
C PRO A 169 6.65 13.23 16.23
N LEU A 170 6.76 11.95 16.57
CA LEU A 170 5.63 11.07 16.87
C LEU A 170 4.74 11.63 17.98
N SER A 171 5.33 12.27 18.99
CA SER A 171 4.61 12.89 20.11
C SER A 171 3.67 14.00 19.64
N GLU A 172 4.10 14.84 18.70
CA GLU A 172 3.29 15.88 18.08
C GLU A 172 2.15 15.28 17.24
N LEU A 173 2.46 14.32 16.36
CA LEU A 173 1.47 13.60 15.56
C LEU A 173 0.40 12.94 16.45
N LYS A 174 0.80 12.42 17.61
CA LYS A 174 -0.10 11.78 18.58
C LYS A 174 -1.05 12.79 19.23
N LYS A 175 -0.56 13.99 19.58
CA LYS A 175 -1.42 15.08 20.11
C LYS A 175 -2.51 15.44 19.09
N TYR A 176 -2.15 15.66 17.83
CA TYR A 176 -3.11 15.96 16.77
C TYR A 176 -4.08 14.81 16.51
N HIS A 177 -3.60 13.56 16.45
CA HIS A 177 -4.45 12.39 16.28
C HIS A 177 -5.53 12.31 17.38
N LEU A 178 -5.16 12.46 18.65
CA LEU A 178 -6.11 12.42 19.78
C LEU A 178 -7.12 13.57 19.70
N GLN A 179 -6.70 14.77 19.34
CA GLN A 179 -7.59 15.92 19.15
C GLN A 179 -8.58 15.68 17.99
N HIS A 180 -8.09 15.21 16.84
CA HIS A 180 -8.92 14.90 15.67
C HIS A 180 -9.86 13.71 15.90
N ARG A 181 -9.48 12.75 16.73
CA ARG A 181 -10.40 11.68 17.15
C ARG A 181 -11.56 12.19 17.98
N ALA A 182 -11.34 13.18 18.84
CA ALA A 182 -12.38 13.74 19.69
C ALA A 182 -13.29 14.75 18.96
N LYS A 183 -12.71 15.58 18.09
CA LYS A 183 -13.41 16.73 17.46
C LYS A 183 -13.67 16.57 15.96
N GLY A 184 -13.18 15.50 15.36
CA GLY A 184 -13.05 15.37 13.90
C GLY A 184 -11.79 16.07 13.40
N GLY A 185 -11.21 15.53 12.33
CA GLY A 185 -10.06 16.11 11.65
C GLY A 185 -9.30 15.09 10.81
N PRO A 186 -8.32 15.52 9.99
CA PRO A 186 -7.68 14.66 9.00
C PRO A 186 -6.99 13.44 9.60
N LEU A 187 -6.33 13.60 10.76
CA LEU A 187 -5.55 12.52 11.39
C LEU A 187 -6.36 11.59 12.32
N LYS A 188 -7.70 11.66 12.31
CA LYS A 188 -8.52 10.89 13.26
C LYS A 188 -8.30 9.36 13.16
N ASP A 189 -8.07 8.83 11.95
CA ASP A 189 -7.96 7.39 11.69
C ASP A 189 -6.57 6.97 11.18
N VAL A 190 -5.59 7.87 11.25
CA VAL A 190 -4.27 7.68 10.63
C VAL A 190 -3.61 6.37 11.05
N GLY A 191 -3.13 5.63 10.03
CA GLY A 191 -2.55 4.30 10.17
C GLY A 191 -1.40 4.22 11.19
N LEU A 192 -0.70 5.34 11.42
CA LEU A 192 0.42 5.42 12.34
C LEU A 192 0.02 5.02 13.77
N PHE A 193 -1.20 5.35 14.20
CA PHE A 193 -1.71 5.05 15.54
C PHE A 193 -2.74 3.91 15.56
N THR A 194 -3.50 3.72 14.48
CA THR A 194 -4.50 2.64 14.39
C THR A 194 -3.90 1.29 14.01
N ARG A 195 -2.73 1.28 13.36
CA ARG A 195 -2.00 0.08 12.90
C ARG A 195 -0.51 0.17 13.22
N ALA A 196 -0.17 0.34 14.50
CA ALA A 196 1.18 0.65 14.96
C ALA A 196 2.28 -0.31 14.45
N ARG A 197 1.98 -1.61 14.33
CA ARG A 197 2.92 -2.66 13.87
C ARG A 197 3.07 -2.76 12.34
N LEU A 198 2.39 -1.90 11.58
CA LEU A 198 2.46 -1.88 10.12
C LEU A 198 3.55 -0.89 9.67
N SER A 199 4.57 -1.37 8.95
CA SER A 199 5.73 -0.57 8.51
C SER A 199 5.51 0.22 7.21
N VAL A 200 4.61 -0.25 6.35
CA VAL A 200 4.19 0.45 5.13
C VAL A 200 2.70 0.75 5.25
N GLN A 201 2.35 2.02 5.26
CA GLN A 201 1.00 2.48 5.56
C GLN A 201 0.49 3.37 4.43
N PRO A 202 -0.74 3.17 3.94
CA PRO A 202 -1.37 4.16 3.08
C PRO A 202 -1.74 5.39 3.90
N LEU A 203 -1.69 6.55 3.27
CA LEU A 203 -2.26 7.80 3.77
C LEU A 203 -3.32 8.29 2.79
N THR A 204 -4.39 8.86 3.33
CA THR A 204 -5.30 9.66 2.51
C THR A 204 -4.61 10.96 2.09
N THR A 205 -5.13 11.60 1.04
CA THR A 205 -4.66 12.93 0.65
C THR A 205 -4.79 13.92 1.80
N GLU A 206 -5.92 13.89 2.55
CA GLU A 206 -6.14 14.79 3.69
C GLU A 206 -5.11 14.59 4.81
N GLU A 207 -4.77 13.34 5.14
CA GLU A 207 -3.75 13.04 6.14
C GLU A 207 -2.38 13.55 5.71
N PHE A 208 -2.01 13.30 4.45
CA PHE A 208 -0.72 13.70 3.90
C PHE A 208 -0.56 15.22 3.87
N GLU A 209 -1.53 15.93 3.29
CA GLU A 209 -1.51 17.38 3.20
C GLU A 209 -1.55 18.03 4.58
N PHE A 210 -2.33 17.50 5.53
CA PHE A 210 -2.32 18.01 6.90
C PHE A 210 -0.94 17.91 7.54
N ILE A 211 -0.25 16.78 7.40
CA ILE A 211 1.12 16.60 7.92
C ILE A 211 2.07 17.61 7.28
N LEU A 212 1.96 17.87 5.97
CA LEU A 212 2.77 18.90 5.32
C LEU A 212 2.54 20.29 5.92
N THR A 213 1.30 20.63 6.29
CA THR A 213 1.03 21.93 6.94
C THR A 213 1.72 22.08 8.30
N LEU A 214 2.10 20.99 8.95
CA LEU A 214 2.82 21.05 10.23
C LEU A 214 4.24 21.58 10.04
N GLU A 215 4.84 21.39 8.86
CA GLU A 215 6.18 21.90 8.55
C GLU A 215 6.32 23.41 8.75
N ASP A 216 5.22 24.16 8.60
CA ASP A 216 5.17 25.63 8.70
C ASP A 216 4.61 26.14 10.04
N LYS A 217 4.26 25.25 10.97
CA LYS A 217 3.74 25.60 12.30
C LYS A 217 4.83 25.50 13.37
N GLU A 218 4.70 26.29 14.44
CA GLU A 218 5.53 26.09 15.62
C GLU A 218 5.26 24.71 16.26
N PRO A 219 6.31 24.01 16.75
CA PRO A 219 6.14 22.74 17.44
C PRO A 219 5.22 22.83 18.67
N LEU A 220 4.43 21.77 18.91
CA LEU A 220 3.49 21.64 20.04
C LEU A 220 4.10 21.17 21.36
#